data_AF-A0A089XJN9-F1
#
_entry.id   AF-A0A089XJN9-F1
#
_cell.length_a   1.000
_cell.length_b   1.000
_cell.length_c   1.000
_cell.angle_alpha   90.00
_cell.angle_beta   90.00
_cell.angle_gamma   90.00
#
_symmetry.space_group_name_H-M   'P 1'
#
loop_
_entity.id
_entity.type
_entity.pdbx_description
1 polymer ?
#
loop_
_entity_poly.entity_id
_entity_poly.type
_entity_poly.pdbx_seq_one_letter_code
_entity_poly.pdbx_strand_id
1 'polypeptide(L)'
;MFAGFRAGYLLRALPTLLRPSEVRARAFLAWETAGLRLDETWRRVYALAATVPGRKLIAGGRPRTAGLRMPVLVLLAENSRAHHAAEVAEEARRTLPQGQVVLLPGATRHSLPLTAPKPLNDRLIDFLG
;
A
#
# COMPACT_ATOMS: atom_id res chain seq x y z
N MET A 1 4.21 9.59 -5.10
CA MET A 1 3.80 9.32 -3.74
C MET A 1 3.70 10.71 -3.16
N PHE A 2 2.53 11.08 -2.63
CA PHE A 2 2.32 12.41 -2.04
C PHE A 2 3.21 12.62 -0.80
N ALA A 3 3.77 11.54 -0.23
CA ALA A 3 4.84 11.57 0.77
C ALA A 3 5.97 10.59 0.42
N GLY A 4 6.99 10.48 1.26
CA GLY A 4 7.98 9.39 1.24
C GLY A 4 7.56 8.22 2.13
N PHE A 5 8.37 7.16 2.13
CA PHE A 5 8.22 6.09 3.12
C PHE A 5 8.62 6.58 4.52
N ARG A 6 7.93 6.10 5.55
CA ARG A 6 8.36 6.26 6.95
C ARG A 6 9.69 5.53 7.15
N ALA A 7 10.67 6.19 7.76
CA ALA A 7 11.98 5.59 8.02
C ALA A 7 11.87 4.27 8.81
N GLY A 8 11.01 4.24 9.84
CA GLY A 8 10.74 3.02 10.61
C GLY A 8 10.17 1.87 9.78
N TYR A 9 9.40 2.17 8.72
CA TYR A 9 8.92 1.15 7.79
C TYR A 9 10.05 0.57 6.95
N LEU A 10 10.95 1.41 6.44
CA LEU A 10 12.12 0.95 5.69
C LEU A 10 13.03 0.09 6.56
N LEU A 11 13.30 0.52 7.79
CA LEU A 11 14.09 -0.26 8.77
C LEU A 11 13.46 -1.63 9.04
N ARG A 12 12.14 -1.70 9.20
CA ARG A 12 11.41 -2.96 9.37
C ARG A 12 11.47 -3.85 8.13
N ALA A 13 11.57 -3.27 6.93
CA ALA A 13 11.67 -4.01 5.68
C ALA A 13 13.08 -4.58 5.42
N LEU A 14 14.14 -3.93 5.90
CA LEU A 14 15.54 -4.30 5.61
C LEU A 14 15.86 -5.80 5.73
N PRO A 15 15.44 -6.54 6.78
CA PRO A 15 15.72 -7.97 6.87
C PRO A 15 15.15 -8.77 5.69
N THR A 16 13.98 -8.38 5.17
CA THR A 16 13.35 -9.03 4.02
C THR A 16 14.03 -8.70 2.70
N LEU A 17 14.73 -7.55 2.63
CA LEU A 17 15.43 -7.08 1.44
C LEU A 17 16.86 -7.63 1.36
N LEU A 18 17.58 -7.63 2.48
CA LEU A 18 18.99 -8.00 2.53
C LEU A 18 19.21 -9.52 2.61
N ARG A 19 18.33 -10.24 3.31
CA ARG A 19 18.40 -11.69 3.51
C ARG A 19 17.00 -12.31 3.40
N PRO A 20 16.40 -12.33 2.20
CA PRO A 20 15.03 -12.80 2.03
C PRO A 20 14.87 -14.25 2.52
N SER A 21 13.78 -14.51 3.23
CA SER A 21 13.30 -15.84 3.57
C SER A 21 11.78 -15.79 3.74
N GLU A 22 11.10 -16.91 3.53
CA GLU A 22 9.65 -17.01 3.76
C GLU A 22 9.27 -16.57 5.19
N VAL A 23 10.06 -16.99 6.18
CA VAL A 23 9.83 -16.63 7.60
C VAL A 23 9.89 -15.12 7.80
N ARG A 24 10.90 -14.44 7.24
CA ARG A 24 11.04 -12.98 7.35
C ARG A 24 9.93 -12.26 6.59
N ALA A 25 9.55 -12.76 5.41
CA ALA A 25 8.44 -12.21 4.63
C ALA A 25 7.11 -12.30 5.40
N ARG A 26 6.80 -13.47 5.97
CA ARG A 26 5.59 -13.67 6.80
C ARG A 26 5.61 -12.78 8.05
N ALA A 27 6.76 -12.66 8.72
CA ALA A 27 6.90 -11.79 9.89
C ALA A 27 6.72 -10.30 9.55
N PHE A 28 7.32 -9.84 8.45
CA PHE A 28 7.14 -8.49 7.96
C PHE A 28 5.70 -8.21 7.58
N LEU A 29 5.06 -9.15 6.86
CA LEU A 29 3.66 -9.05 6.47
C LEU A 29 2.72 -8.98 7.69
N ALA A 30 2.90 -9.87 8.67
CA ALA A 30 2.11 -9.85 9.90
C ALA A 30 2.29 -8.56 10.69
N TRP A 31 3.53 -8.04 10.73
CA TRP A 31 3.78 -6.71 11.30
C TRP A 31 3.07 -5.62 10.48
N GLU A 32 3.20 -5.60 9.15
CA GLU A 32 2.62 -4.58 8.29
C GLU A 32 1.10 -4.51 8.43
N THR A 33 0.45 -5.67 8.50
CA THR A 33 -1.00 -5.78 8.62
C THR A 33 -1.52 -5.76 10.05
N ALA A 34 -0.67 -5.41 11.03
CA ALA A 34 -1.03 -5.41 12.45
C ALA A 34 -1.66 -6.74 12.93
N GLY A 35 -1.26 -7.87 12.32
CA GLY A 35 -1.76 -9.19 12.65
C GLY A 35 -3.15 -9.52 12.08
N LEU A 36 -3.71 -8.69 11.18
CA LEU A 36 -4.95 -9.03 10.47
C LEU A 36 -4.85 -10.41 9.84
N ARG A 37 -5.93 -11.19 9.97
CA ARG A 37 -6.05 -12.51 9.35
C ARG A 37 -6.26 -12.33 7.85
N LEU A 38 -5.18 -12.50 7.10
CA LEU A 38 -5.21 -12.55 5.64
C LEU A 38 -5.45 -13.99 5.18
N ASP A 39 -5.96 -14.16 3.96
CA ASP A 39 -6.09 -15.46 3.32
C ASP A 39 -4.75 -16.23 3.32
N GLU A 40 -4.77 -17.50 3.72
CA GLU A 40 -3.55 -18.28 3.91
C GLU A 40 -2.86 -18.62 2.58
N THR A 41 -3.65 -18.86 1.53
CA THR A 41 -3.12 -19.14 0.19
C THR A 41 -2.35 -17.92 -0.31
N TRP A 42 -2.92 -16.73 -0.17
CA TRP A 42 -2.26 -15.48 -0.51
C TRP A 42 -0.98 -15.25 0.32
N ARG A 43 -1.03 -15.48 1.64
CA ARG A 43 0.16 -15.38 2.51
C ARG A 43 1.28 -16.33 2.07
N ARG A 44 0.93 -17.55 1.65
CA ARG A 44 1.88 -18.53 1.12
C ARG A 44 2.52 -18.03 -0.18
N VAL A 45 1.74 -17.51 -1.12
CA VAL A 45 2.26 -16.92 -2.36
C VAL A 45 3.19 -15.73 -2.08
N TYR A 46 2.78 -14.82 -1.18
CA TYR A 46 3.60 -13.68 -0.77
C TYR A 46 4.97 -14.13 -0.20
N ALA A 47 4.97 -15.15 0.67
CA ALA A 47 6.18 -15.67 1.27
C ALA A 47 7.11 -16.31 0.23
N LEU A 48 6.58 -17.17 -0.64
CA LEU A 48 7.34 -17.82 -1.73
C LEU A 48 7.92 -16.79 -2.71
N ALA A 49 7.15 -15.75 -3.04
CA ALA A 49 7.59 -14.68 -3.93
C ALA A 49 8.81 -13.91 -3.39
N ALA A 50 9.01 -13.90 -2.06
CA ALA A 50 10.15 -13.23 -1.45
C ALA A 50 11.49 -13.93 -1.74
N THR A 51 11.48 -15.23 -2.04
CA THR A 51 12.69 -16.06 -2.22
C THR A 51 12.96 -16.45 -3.67
N VAL A 52 12.20 -15.92 -4.63
CA VAL A 52 12.40 -16.22 -6.05
C VAL A 52 13.80 -15.76 -6.50
N PRO A 53 14.61 -16.64 -7.12
CA PRO A 53 15.92 -16.28 -7.64
C PRO A 53 15.83 -15.12 -8.65
N GLY A 54 16.79 -14.19 -8.61
CA GLY A 54 16.83 -13.06 -9.55
C GLY A 54 15.72 -12.02 -9.34
N ARG A 55 15.00 -12.05 -8.20
CA ARG A 55 13.98 -11.06 -7.84
C ARG A 55 14.55 -9.64 -7.96
N LYS A 56 13.90 -8.83 -8.79
CA LYS A 56 14.17 -7.40 -8.91
C LYS A 56 13.32 -6.61 -7.90
N LEU A 57 13.96 -5.75 -7.12
CA LEU A 57 13.26 -4.79 -6.29
C LEU A 57 12.77 -3.63 -7.16
N ILE A 58 11.45 -3.50 -7.28
CA ILE A 58 10.82 -2.39 -7.99
C ILE A 58 10.28 -1.41 -6.96
N ALA A 59 10.97 -0.29 -6.77
CA ALA A 59 10.44 0.87 -6.07
C ALA A 59 9.83 1.81 -7.11
N GLY A 60 8.51 2.02 -7.04
CA GLY A 60 7.84 2.97 -7.93
C GLY A 60 8.29 4.41 -7.66
N GLY A 61 8.47 5.19 -8.73
CA GLY A 61 8.72 6.63 -8.65
C GLY A 61 7.50 7.40 -8.12
N ARG A 62 7.67 8.69 -7.83
CA ARG A 62 6.53 9.55 -7.49
C ARG A 62 5.74 9.85 -8.78
N PRO A 63 4.39 9.68 -8.81
CA PRO A 63 3.59 10.17 -9.92
C PRO A 63 3.80 11.67 -10.06
N ARG A 64 3.91 12.13 -11.30
CA ARG A 64 3.89 13.57 -11.61
C ARG A 64 2.43 13.99 -11.61
N THR A 65 2.04 14.81 -10.64
CA THR A 65 0.65 15.25 -10.45
C THR A 65 0.41 16.67 -10.94
N ALA A 66 1.46 17.44 -11.17
CA ALA A 66 1.37 18.78 -11.71
C ALA A 66 0.72 18.77 -13.10
N GLY A 67 -0.31 19.60 -13.28
CA GLY A 67 -0.99 19.77 -14.57
C GLY A 67 -2.00 18.67 -14.94
N LEU A 68 -2.31 17.74 -14.02
CA LEU A 68 -3.42 16.80 -14.23
C LEU A 68 -4.74 17.58 -14.25
N ARG A 69 -5.49 17.47 -15.35
CA ARG A 69 -6.77 18.17 -15.60
C ARG A 69 -7.97 17.22 -15.73
N MET A 70 -7.77 15.94 -15.42
CA MET A 70 -8.81 14.92 -15.39
C MET A 70 -9.18 14.58 -13.94
N PRO A 71 -10.36 13.97 -13.71
CA PRO A 71 -10.67 13.36 -12.42
C PRO A 71 -9.62 12.33 -12.03
N VAL A 72 -9.20 12.35 -10.76
CA VAL A 72 -8.24 11.38 -10.20
C VAL A 72 -8.76 10.84 -8.89
N LEU A 73 -8.90 9.53 -8.77
CA LEU A 73 -9.20 8.88 -7.49
C LEU A 73 -7.90 8.45 -6.78
N VAL A 74 -7.76 8.86 -5.52
CA VAL A 74 -6.67 8.46 -4.61
C VAL A 74 -7.26 7.68 -3.46
N LEU A 75 -6.94 6.39 -3.40
CA LEU A 75 -7.37 5.46 -2.34
C LEU A 75 -6.20 5.18 -1.41
N LEU A 76 -6.41 5.41 -0.11
CA LEU A 76 -5.38 5.28 0.91
C LEU A 76 -5.85 4.32 2.00
N ALA A 77 -4.95 3.44 2.45
CA ALA A 77 -5.18 2.60 3.62
C ALA A 77 -4.96 3.43 4.88
N GLU A 78 -5.99 3.59 5.72
CA GLU A 78 -5.92 4.38 6.95
C GLU A 78 -4.75 3.94 7.85
N ASN A 79 -4.61 2.63 8.04
CA ASN A 79 -3.59 2.02 8.89
C ASN A 79 -2.31 1.62 8.12
N SER A 80 -2.04 2.28 6.99
CA SER A 80 -0.79 2.09 6.24
C SER A 80 0.42 2.34 7.13
N ARG A 81 1.28 1.33 7.28
CA ARG A 81 2.57 1.52 7.97
C ARG A 81 3.61 2.18 7.08
N ALA A 82 3.39 2.21 5.76
CA ALA A 82 4.36 2.70 4.79
C ALA A 82 4.51 4.23 4.78
N HIS A 83 3.44 4.97 5.04
CA HIS A 83 3.37 6.44 5.02
C HIS A 83 2.33 6.91 6.05
N HIS A 84 2.34 8.19 6.43
CA HIS A 84 1.23 8.75 7.21
C HIS A 84 0.05 9.01 6.26
N ALA A 85 -0.98 8.18 6.33
CA ALA A 85 -2.09 8.20 5.37
C ALA A 85 -2.82 9.56 5.37
N ALA A 86 -3.00 10.17 6.53
CA ALA A 86 -3.58 11.51 6.66
C ALA A 86 -2.75 12.60 5.96
N GLU A 87 -1.44 12.66 6.19
CA GLU A 87 -0.54 13.62 5.53
C GLU A 87 -0.55 13.44 4.00
N VAL A 88 -0.54 12.18 3.54
CA VAL A 88 -0.65 11.83 2.12
C VAL A 88 -1.98 12.29 1.54
N ALA A 89 -3.08 12.15 2.30
CA ALA A 89 -4.40 12.56 1.87
C ALA A 89 -4.49 14.08 1.71
N GLU A 90 -4.01 14.85 2.69
CA GLU A 90 -4.02 16.31 2.64
C GLU A 90 -3.18 16.85 1.48
N GLU A 91 -1.98 16.30 1.28
CA GLU A 91 -1.14 16.68 0.15
C GLU A 91 -1.78 16.31 -1.20
N ALA A 92 -2.48 15.18 -1.29
CA ALA A 92 -3.22 14.80 -2.48
C ALA A 92 -4.37 15.79 -2.78
N ARG A 93 -5.15 16.18 -1.78
CA ARG A 93 -6.23 17.18 -1.94
C ARG A 93 -5.68 18.52 -2.41
N ARG A 94 -4.54 18.94 -1.86
CA ARG A 94 -3.87 20.19 -2.24
C ARG A 94 -3.36 20.17 -3.69
N THR A 95 -2.87 19.02 -4.14
CA THR A 95 -2.14 18.91 -5.43
C THR A 95 -3.04 18.51 -6.60
N LEU A 96 -4.23 17.95 -6.34
CA LEU A 96 -5.15 17.47 -7.37
C LEU A 96 -6.45 18.28 -7.36
N PRO A 97 -6.60 19.31 -8.22
CA PRO A 97 -7.79 20.16 -8.24
C PRO A 97 -9.10 19.41 -8.49
N GLN A 98 -9.04 18.31 -9.24
CA GLN A 98 -10.18 17.41 -9.53
C GLN A 98 -10.04 16.06 -8.82
N GLY A 99 -9.23 16.01 -7.75
CA GLY A 99 -8.91 14.79 -7.03
C GLY A 99 -10.01 14.39 -6.04
N GLN A 100 -10.44 13.14 -6.11
CA GLN A 100 -11.20 12.49 -5.05
C GLN A 100 -10.22 11.71 -4.16
N VAL A 101 -10.18 12.02 -2.86
CA VAL A 101 -9.24 11.39 -1.92
C VAL A 101 -10.02 10.69 -0.81
N VAL A 102 -9.84 9.37 -0.71
CA VAL A 102 -10.55 8.50 0.24
C VAL A 102 -9.55 7.72 1.08
N LEU A 103 -9.73 7.80 2.40
CA LEU A 103 -9.09 6.92 3.37
C LEU A 103 -10.05 5.75 3.64
N LEU A 104 -9.61 4.53 3.38
CA LEU A 104 -10.34 3.31 3.65
C LEU A 104 -10.10 2.90 5.11
N PRO A 105 -11.14 2.96 5.98
CA PRO A 105 -10.98 2.69 7.39
C PRO A 105 -10.52 1.26 7.66
N GLY A 106 -9.67 1.07 8.66
CA GLY A 106 -9.18 -0.25 9.07
C GLY A 106 -8.19 -0.91 8.11
N ALA A 107 -8.08 -0.45 6.86
CA ALA A 107 -7.22 -1.07 5.85
C ALA A 107 -5.73 -0.78 6.10
N THR A 108 -4.87 -1.76 5.80
CA THR A 108 -3.41 -1.61 5.69
C THR A 108 -2.99 -1.74 4.23
N ARG A 109 -1.71 -1.49 3.91
CA ARG A 109 -1.23 -1.54 2.52
C ARG A 109 -1.46 -2.91 1.88
N HIS A 110 -1.22 -3.99 2.61
CA HIS A 110 -1.37 -5.35 2.09
C HIS A 110 -2.77 -5.91 2.32
N SER A 111 -3.57 -5.29 3.19
CA SER A 111 -4.96 -5.70 3.40
C SER A 111 -5.92 -5.09 2.37
N LEU A 112 -5.60 -3.89 1.84
CA LEU A 112 -6.45 -3.09 0.97
C LEU A 112 -6.93 -3.84 -0.29
N PRO A 113 -6.08 -4.58 -1.04
CA PRO A 113 -6.56 -5.31 -2.22
C PRO A 113 -7.40 -6.57 -1.91
N LEU A 114 -7.34 -7.12 -0.69
CA LEU A 114 -7.77 -8.51 -0.43
C LEU A 114 -8.79 -8.69 0.70
N THR A 115 -8.71 -7.90 1.76
CA THR A 115 -9.36 -8.22 3.05
C THR A 115 -10.66 -7.44 3.26
N ALA A 116 -10.82 -6.30 2.58
CA ALA A 116 -12.05 -5.54 2.52
C ALA A 116 -12.29 -5.07 1.09
N PRO A 117 -12.49 -5.99 0.12
CA PRO A 117 -12.60 -5.64 -1.28
C PRO A 117 -13.85 -4.82 -1.58
N LYS A 118 -14.94 -5.00 -0.82
CA LYS A 118 -16.21 -4.29 -1.10
C LYS A 118 -16.07 -2.77 -0.99
N PRO A 119 -15.63 -2.16 0.14
CA PRO A 119 -15.44 -0.71 0.20
C PRO A 119 -14.47 -0.16 -0.85
N LEU A 120 -13.43 -0.91 -1.20
CA LEU A 120 -12.50 -0.54 -2.27
C LEU A 120 -13.21 -0.54 -3.64
N ASN A 121 -13.89 -1.64 -3.96
CA ASN A 121 -14.55 -1.85 -5.24
C ASN A 121 -15.72 -0.90 -5.44
N ASP A 122 -16.53 -0.65 -4.40
CA ASP A 122 -17.61 0.33 -4.44
C ASP A 122 -17.06 1.71 -4.85
N ARG A 123 -15.95 2.15 -4.25
CA ARG A 123 -15.31 3.43 -4.60
C ARG A 123 -14.73 3.45 -6.02
N LEU A 124 -14.20 2.32 -6.49
CA LEU A 124 -13.69 2.21 -7.85
C LEU A 124 -14.83 2.27 -8.88
N ILE A 125 -15.92 1.54 -8.64
CA ILE A 125 -17.09 1.51 -9.51
C ILE A 125 -17.76 2.89 -9.55
N ASP A 126 -18.01 3.50 -8.40
CA ASP A 126 -18.60 4.84 -8.32
C ASP A 126 -17.78 5.89 -9.09
N PHE A 127 -16.46 5.75 -9.09
CA PHE A 127 -15.57 6.68 -9.80
C PHE A 127 -15.49 6.44 -11.30
N LEU A 128 -15.58 5.18 -11.73
CA LEU A 128 -15.45 4.80 -13.14
C LEU A 128 -16.77 4.93 -13.93
N GLY A 129 -17.91 4.93 -13.24
CA GLY A 129 -19.24 4.85 -13.87
C GLY A 129 -19.53 3.47 -14.45
#